data_AF-A0A3N1HKS7-F1
#
_entry.id   AF-A0A3N1HKS7-F1
#
_cell.length_a   1.000
_cell.length_b   1.000
_cell.length_c   1.000
_cell.angle_alpha   90.00
_cell.angle_beta   90.00
_cell.angle_gamma   90.00
#
_symmetry.space_group_name_H-M   'P 1'
#
loop_
_entity.id
_entity.type
_entity.pdbx_description
1 polymer ?
#
loop_
_entity_poly.entity_id
_entity_poly.type
_entity_poly.pdbx_seq_one_letter_code
_entity_poly.pdbx_strand_id
1 'polypeptide(L)'
;MSTTELEAAAGPRAPRGGAPARRAGTRTAGSRAAAAGASAAGPVLAGQPAAAAADLLARSRAGLAAAWAAPTPEERYVAAHLAGLRAGAAVLAVRGRPRRGVGLGVWQVLPRVAPELEDAALRLAAGARRRAAVEAGRTGVVTAQDAEEHLREAEAFAGAVAAVLGLPVALPLPLPAAGAVPVGAGR
;
A
#
# COMPACT_ATOMS: atom_id res chain seq x y z
N MET A 1 -44.34 20.32 -30.87
CA MET A 1 -45.29 20.97 -29.94
C MET A 1 -46.53 20.09 -29.83
N SER A 2 -46.67 19.33 -28.73
CA SER A 2 -47.87 18.57 -28.33
C SER A 2 -47.79 18.41 -26.79
N THR A 3 -48.67 19.08 -26.02
CA THR A 3 -49.88 18.54 -25.34
C THR A 3 -49.52 17.66 -24.12
N THR A 4 -49.49 18.18 -22.89
CA THR A 4 -50.56 18.18 -21.83
C THR A 4 -51.09 16.77 -21.53
N GLU A 5 -50.90 16.18 -20.33
CA GLU A 5 -51.82 16.17 -19.16
C GLU A 5 -51.13 15.37 -18.02
N LEU A 6 -50.82 15.93 -16.85
CA LEU A 6 -51.55 15.88 -15.57
C LEU A 6 -52.76 14.92 -15.44
N GLU A 7 -52.61 13.82 -14.69
CA GLU A 7 -53.71 13.33 -13.83
C GLU A 7 -53.20 12.60 -12.58
N ALA A 8 -53.82 12.92 -11.45
CA ALA A 8 -53.60 12.39 -10.13
C ALA A 8 -54.82 11.58 -9.71
N ALA A 9 -54.66 10.44 -9.02
CA ALA A 9 -55.74 9.89 -8.20
C ALA A 9 -55.23 8.83 -7.20
N ALA A 10 -55.87 8.84 -6.05
CA ALA A 10 -55.48 8.20 -4.79
C ALA A 10 -56.22 6.88 -4.49
N GLY A 11 -55.63 6.09 -3.59
CA GLY A 11 -56.31 5.23 -2.62
C GLY A 11 -56.04 3.71 -2.74
N PRO A 12 -56.33 2.87 -1.72
CA PRO A 12 -56.35 3.03 -0.26
C PRO A 12 -55.53 1.92 0.50
N ARG A 13 -55.73 1.80 1.82
CA ARG A 13 -54.89 1.16 2.88
C ARG A 13 -55.05 -0.37 3.12
N ALA A 14 -53.96 -0.98 3.63
CA ALA A 14 -53.79 -2.09 4.64
C ALA A 14 -54.23 -3.54 4.24
N PRO A 15 -53.76 -4.66 4.89
CA PRO A 15 -53.15 -4.84 6.22
C PRO A 15 -51.94 -5.83 6.33
N ARG A 16 -51.62 -6.17 7.60
CA ARG A 16 -50.53 -7.00 8.16
C ARG A 16 -50.48 -8.47 7.71
N GLY A 17 -49.26 -9.02 7.69
CA GLY A 17 -48.93 -10.34 8.25
C GLY A 17 -48.89 -11.53 7.28
N GLY A 18 -47.74 -12.22 7.23
CA GLY A 18 -47.63 -13.56 6.63
C GLY A 18 -46.22 -13.89 6.15
N ALA A 19 -45.43 -14.61 6.97
CA ALA A 19 -44.26 -15.36 6.49
C ALA A 19 -44.73 -16.53 5.60
N PRO A 20 -43.92 -16.99 4.63
CA PRO A 20 -43.20 -18.23 4.89
C PRO A 20 -41.85 -18.41 4.16
N ALA A 21 -41.18 -19.49 4.60
CA ALA A 21 -40.30 -20.38 3.84
C ALA A 21 -38.89 -19.87 3.44
N ARG A 22 -37.94 -20.34 4.26
CA ARG A 22 -36.53 -20.56 3.93
C ARG A 22 -36.36 -21.27 2.59
N ARG A 23 -35.49 -20.73 1.73
CA ARG A 23 -34.74 -21.53 0.76
C ARG A 23 -33.28 -21.13 0.80
N ALA A 24 -32.43 -22.14 0.91
CA ALA A 24 -30.99 -22.05 1.03
C ALA A 24 -30.36 -21.36 -0.19
N GLY A 25 -29.41 -20.46 0.08
CA GLY A 25 -28.50 -19.89 -0.90
C GLY A 25 -27.12 -19.79 -0.27
N THR A 26 -26.25 -20.72 -0.60
CA THR A 26 -24.83 -20.75 -0.25
C THR A 26 -24.11 -19.57 -0.88
N ARG A 27 -23.46 -18.70 -0.08
CA ARG A 27 -22.35 -17.87 -0.57
C ARG A 27 -21.30 -17.64 0.52
N THR A 28 -20.13 -18.18 0.19
CA THR A 28 -18.76 -17.91 0.62
C THR A 28 -18.46 -16.45 0.99
N ALA A 29 -17.78 -16.23 2.13
CA ALA A 29 -16.64 -15.31 2.27
C ALA A 29 -16.16 -15.22 3.73
N GLY A 30 -14.83 -15.30 3.91
CA GLY A 30 -14.14 -14.58 4.98
C GLY A 30 -13.81 -15.35 6.25
N SER A 31 -12.87 -16.30 6.16
CA SER A 31 -12.13 -16.75 7.34
C SER A 31 -11.34 -15.58 7.93
N ARG A 32 -11.85 -14.99 9.01
CA ARG A 32 -11.06 -14.22 9.97
C ARG A 32 -10.41 -15.25 10.89
N ALA A 33 -9.17 -15.64 10.58
CA ALA A 33 -8.34 -16.36 11.52
C ALA A 33 -7.72 -15.34 12.49
N ALA A 34 -8.09 -15.50 13.75
CA ALA A 34 -7.62 -14.77 14.91
C ALA A 34 -6.12 -15.02 15.17
N ALA A 35 -5.44 -14.01 15.67
CA ALA A 35 -4.26 -14.17 16.50
C ALA A 35 -4.28 -13.08 17.57
N ALA A 36 -5.16 -13.26 18.56
CA ALA A 36 -5.04 -12.62 19.86
C ALA A 36 -4.29 -13.60 20.77
N GLY A 37 -3.02 -13.30 21.03
CA GLY A 37 -2.23 -13.91 22.08
C GLY A 37 -1.45 -12.81 22.77
N ALA A 38 -1.96 -12.32 23.90
CA ALA A 38 -1.31 -11.34 24.76
C ALA A 38 -1.12 -11.93 26.16
N SER A 39 0.13 -12.05 26.60
CA SER A 39 0.63 -11.94 27.99
C SER A 39 2.06 -12.50 28.07
N ALA A 40 3.04 -11.96 28.79
CA ALA A 40 3.17 -10.80 29.67
C ALA A 40 4.68 -10.58 29.93
N ALA A 41 5.17 -9.34 30.14
CA ALA A 41 6.28 -8.96 31.04
C ALA A 41 6.82 -7.53 30.78
N GLY A 42 6.72 -6.65 31.79
CA GLY A 42 7.69 -5.59 32.13
C GLY A 42 7.81 -4.33 31.24
N PRO A 43 8.33 -3.19 31.77
CA PRO A 43 8.40 -1.93 31.05
C PRO A 43 9.54 -1.94 30.02
N VAL A 44 9.23 -2.36 28.79
CA VAL A 44 10.16 -2.35 27.63
C VAL A 44 9.94 -1.15 26.69
N LEU A 45 9.14 -0.17 27.10
CA LEU A 45 8.57 0.84 26.21
C LEU A 45 9.59 1.77 25.51
N ALA A 46 10.80 1.93 26.05
CA ALA A 46 11.82 2.77 25.41
C ALA A 46 12.40 2.15 24.11
N GLY A 47 12.37 0.82 23.95
CA GLY A 47 12.89 0.12 22.76
C GLY A 47 11.84 -0.31 21.74
N GLN A 48 10.56 -0.31 22.12
CA GLN A 48 9.43 -0.71 21.26
C GLN A 48 9.30 0.09 19.95
N PRO A 49 9.40 1.44 19.94
CA PRO A 49 9.28 2.20 18.69
C PRO A 49 10.44 1.92 17.73
N ALA A 50 11.66 1.71 18.25
CA ALA A 50 12.83 1.38 17.44
C ALA A 50 12.71 -0.03 16.82
N ALA A 51 12.27 -1.03 17.59
CA ALA A 51 12.04 -2.38 17.10
C ALA A 51 10.93 -2.42 16.02
N ALA A 52 9.82 -1.71 16.24
CA ALA A 52 8.75 -1.60 15.26
C ALA A 52 9.21 -0.92 13.95
N ALA A 53 10.03 0.13 14.05
CA ALA A 53 10.58 0.81 12.89
C ALA A 53 11.57 -0.06 12.11
N ALA A 54 12.43 -0.82 12.81
CA ALA A 54 13.35 -1.77 12.19
C ALA A 54 12.61 -2.87 11.42
N ASP A 55 11.56 -3.44 12.01
CA ASP A 55 10.70 -4.44 11.36
C ASP A 55 9.97 -3.87 10.12
N LEU A 56 9.43 -2.65 10.22
CA LEU A 56 8.79 -1.97 9.09
C LEU A 56 9.78 -1.74 7.94
N LEU A 57 11.03 -1.35 8.23
CA LEU A 57 12.07 -1.21 7.22
C LEU A 57 12.52 -2.56 6.64
N ALA A 58 12.60 -3.62 7.44
CA ALA A 58 12.88 -4.96 6.94
C ALA A 58 11.79 -5.42 5.95
N ARG A 59 10.52 -5.22 6.29
CA ARG A 59 9.39 -5.52 5.39
C ARG A 59 9.36 -4.61 4.16
N SER A 60 9.78 -3.35 4.28
CA SER A 60 9.98 -2.47 3.13
C SER A 60 11.01 -3.05 2.16
N ARG A 61 12.17 -3.48 2.65
CA ARG A 61 13.24 -4.07 1.83
C ARG A 61 12.81 -5.36 1.15
N ALA A 62 12.13 -6.25 1.88
CA ALA A 62 11.55 -7.46 1.29
C ALA A 62 10.53 -7.11 0.18
N GLY A 63 9.73 -6.06 0.37
CA GLY A 63 8.81 -5.55 -0.65
C GLY A 63 9.52 -5.00 -1.89
N LEU A 64 10.64 -4.28 -1.73
CA LEU A 64 11.45 -3.81 -2.85
C LEU A 64 12.09 -4.96 -3.62
N ALA A 65 12.58 -5.99 -2.92
CA ALA A 65 13.10 -7.21 -3.54
C ALA A 65 12.01 -7.92 -4.37
N ALA A 66 10.79 -8.01 -3.83
CA ALA A 66 9.65 -8.56 -4.56
C ALA A 66 9.25 -7.69 -5.76
N ALA A 67 9.33 -6.37 -5.65
CA ALA A 67 9.06 -5.45 -6.75
C ALA A 67 10.08 -5.63 -7.90
N TRP A 68 11.36 -5.79 -7.58
CA TRP A 68 12.40 -6.13 -8.56
C TRP A 68 12.10 -7.43 -9.30
N ALA A 69 11.65 -8.46 -8.58
CA ALA A 69 11.32 -9.76 -9.14
C ALA A 69 9.94 -9.81 -9.83
N ALA A 70 9.16 -8.73 -9.78
CA ALA A 70 7.79 -8.75 -10.28
C ALA A 70 7.74 -8.89 -11.82
N PRO A 71 6.90 -9.80 -12.35
CA PRO A 71 6.83 -10.14 -13.77
C PRO A 71 6.14 -9.07 -14.61
N THR A 72 5.21 -8.30 -14.02
CA THR A 72 4.44 -7.28 -14.72
C THR A 72 4.74 -5.87 -14.20
N PRO A 73 4.65 -4.82 -15.05
CA PRO A 73 4.79 -3.42 -14.62
C PRO A 73 3.82 -3.05 -13.51
N GLU A 74 2.58 -3.52 -13.59
CA GLU A 74 1.52 -3.34 -12.61
C GLU A 74 1.89 -3.90 -11.24
N GLU A 75 2.32 -5.17 -11.18
CA GLU A 75 2.74 -5.82 -9.94
C GLU A 75 3.97 -5.13 -9.33
N ARG A 76 4.96 -4.78 -10.17
CA ARG A 76 6.15 -4.02 -9.76
C ARG A 76 5.77 -2.70 -9.13
N TYR A 77 4.86 -1.96 -9.76
CA TYR A 77 4.40 -0.65 -9.30
C TYR A 77 3.70 -0.72 -7.95
N VAL A 78 2.76 -1.67 -7.79
CA VAL A 78 2.04 -1.87 -6.53
C VAL A 78 3.01 -2.30 -5.42
N ALA A 79 3.88 -3.28 -5.69
CA ALA A 79 4.86 -3.77 -4.72
C ALA A 79 5.81 -2.65 -4.24
N ALA A 80 6.34 -1.85 -5.17
CA ALA A 80 7.19 -0.70 -4.86
C ALA A 80 6.44 0.35 -4.01
N HIS A 81 5.20 0.67 -4.36
CA HIS A 81 4.40 1.63 -3.59
C HIS A 81 4.13 1.14 -2.16
N LEU A 82 3.75 -0.13 -1.99
CA LEU A 82 3.52 -0.72 -0.67
C LEU A 82 4.81 -0.80 0.16
N ALA A 83 5.96 -1.03 -0.47
CA ALA A 83 7.25 -0.95 0.21
C ALA A 83 7.50 0.46 0.76
N GLY A 84 7.32 1.49 -0.08
CA GLY A 84 7.40 2.89 0.35
C GLY A 84 6.47 3.23 1.52
N LEU A 85 5.22 2.75 1.53
CA LEU A 85 4.29 2.95 2.65
C LEU A 85 4.84 2.40 3.97
N ARG A 86 5.49 1.23 3.94
CA ARG A 86 6.08 0.61 5.14
C ARG A 86 7.28 1.41 5.64
N ALA A 87 8.14 1.91 4.74
CA ALA A 87 9.22 2.81 5.12
C ALA A 87 8.68 4.11 5.77
N GLY A 88 7.66 4.74 5.18
CA GLY A 88 7.03 5.93 5.78
C GLY A 88 6.42 5.63 7.16
N ALA A 89 5.79 4.46 7.32
CA ALA A 89 5.25 4.04 8.61
C ALA A 89 6.34 3.84 9.68
N ALA A 90 7.57 3.47 9.29
CA ALA A 90 8.69 3.35 10.23
C ALA A 90 9.03 4.71 10.86
N VAL A 91 9.02 5.79 10.06
CA VAL A 91 9.19 7.16 10.59
C VAL A 91 8.06 7.51 11.56
N LEU A 92 6.81 7.17 11.21
CA LEU A 92 5.67 7.42 12.08
C LEU A 92 5.74 6.62 13.39
N ALA A 93 6.30 5.40 13.39
CA ALA A 93 6.48 4.61 14.59
C ALA A 93 7.47 5.25 15.59
N VAL A 94 8.49 5.95 15.09
CA VAL A 94 9.50 6.62 15.93
C VAL A 94 9.10 8.05 16.30
N ARG A 95 8.60 8.81 15.32
CA ARG A 95 8.37 10.26 15.45
C ARG A 95 6.90 10.63 15.57
N GLY A 96 6.00 9.77 15.10
CA GLY A 96 4.57 9.97 15.22
C GLY A 96 4.15 9.77 16.68
N ARG A 97 3.67 10.83 17.33
CA ARG A 97 2.94 10.65 18.59
C ARG A 97 1.74 9.73 18.32
N PRO A 98 1.47 8.70 19.14
CA PRO A 98 0.35 7.80 18.93
C PRO A 98 -0.96 8.58 19.04
N ARG A 99 -1.50 9.03 17.91
CA ARG A 99 -2.85 9.60 17.83
C ARG A 99 -3.74 8.56 17.18
N ARG A 100 -4.39 7.74 18.02
CA ARG A 100 -5.53 6.94 17.61
C ARG A 100 -6.61 7.91 17.07
N GLY A 101 -7.04 7.73 15.82
CA GLY A 101 -8.20 8.43 15.27
C GLY A 101 -7.95 9.45 14.16
N VAL A 102 -6.71 9.67 13.70
CA VAL A 102 -6.47 10.55 12.54
C VAL A 102 -6.29 9.69 11.29
N GLY A 103 -7.33 9.63 10.45
CA GLY A 103 -7.34 8.91 9.16
C GLY A 103 -6.49 9.56 8.06
N LEU A 104 -5.46 10.33 8.42
CA LEU A 104 -4.55 10.91 7.44
C LEU A 104 -3.56 9.82 6.99
N GLY A 105 -3.48 9.61 5.68
CA GLY A 105 -2.54 8.66 5.08
C GLY A 105 -1.10 9.05 5.40
N VAL A 106 -0.20 8.06 5.37
CA VAL A 106 1.23 8.23 5.71
C VAL A 106 1.86 9.42 4.98
N TRP A 107 1.48 9.65 3.73
CA TRP A 107 1.98 10.72 2.88
C TRP A 107 1.55 12.12 3.33
N GLN A 108 0.39 12.26 3.96
CA GLN A 108 -0.09 13.54 4.50
C GLN A 108 0.52 13.87 5.87
N VAL A 109 0.99 12.85 6.61
CA VAL A 109 1.57 13.04 7.94
C VAL A 109 3.08 13.26 7.86
N LEU A 110 3.75 12.62 6.90
CA LEU A 110 5.21 12.60 6.81
C LEU A 110 5.86 13.99 6.78
N PRO A 111 5.41 14.96 5.95
CA PRO A 111 6.04 16.29 5.90
C PRO A 111 6.01 17.04 7.24
N ARG A 112 5.06 16.72 8.13
CA ARG A 112 4.96 17.35 9.45
C ARG A 112 5.94 16.77 10.48
N VAL A 113 6.36 15.52 10.32
CA VAL A 113 7.19 14.80 11.30
C VAL A 113 8.60 14.49 10.79
N ALA A 114 8.80 14.60 9.48
CA ALA A 114 10.08 14.47 8.79
C ALA A 114 10.04 15.36 7.54
N PRO A 115 10.15 16.69 7.70
CA PRO A 115 10.18 17.63 6.57
C PRO A 115 11.34 17.35 5.61
N GLU A 116 12.44 16.76 6.09
CA GLU A 116 13.56 16.32 5.25
C GLU A 116 13.17 15.22 4.23
N LEU A 117 11.99 14.60 4.38
CA LEU A 117 11.45 13.59 3.48
C LEU A 117 10.28 14.11 2.63
N GLU A 118 9.96 15.39 2.69
CA GLU A 118 8.77 15.98 2.05
C GLU A 118 8.75 15.76 0.54
N ASP A 119 9.84 16.07 -0.16
CA ASP A 119 9.92 15.93 -1.62
C ASP A 119 9.71 14.48 -2.08
N ALA A 120 10.30 13.54 -1.36
CA ALA A 120 10.12 12.11 -1.63
C ALA A 120 8.68 11.66 -1.34
N ALA A 121 8.07 12.16 -0.26
CA ALA A 121 6.67 11.89 0.06
C ALA A 121 5.72 12.43 -1.03
N LEU A 122 5.99 13.61 -1.58
CA LEU A 122 5.21 14.20 -2.67
C LEU A 122 5.28 13.36 -3.94
N ARG A 123 6.48 12.91 -4.35
CA ARG A 123 6.65 12.04 -5.52
C ARG A 123 5.93 10.70 -5.36
N LEU A 124 6.04 10.06 -4.20
CA LEU A 124 5.34 8.81 -3.91
C LEU A 124 3.82 8.98 -3.81
N ALA A 125 3.34 10.10 -3.24
CA ALA A 125 1.91 10.41 -3.15
C ALA A 125 1.27 10.61 -4.52
N ALA A 126 1.98 11.22 -5.48
CA ALA A 126 1.52 11.37 -6.85
C ALA A 126 1.20 10.00 -7.50
N GLY A 127 1.94 8.95 -7.11
CA GLY A 127 1.72 7.58 -7.59
C GLY A 127 0.52 6.84 -6.98
N ALA A 128 -0.07 7.35 -5.90
CA ALA A 128 -1.12 6.62 -5.17
C ALA A 128 -2.39 6.35 -6.02
N ARG A 129 -2.75 7.30 -6.91
CA ARG A 129 -3.90 7.14 -7.82
C ARG A 129 -3.66 6.05 -8.86
N ARG A 130 -2.44 5.95 -9.38
CA ARG A 130 -2.05 4.94 -10.36
C ARG A 130 -2.01 3.55 -9.71
N ARG A 131 -1.51 3.44 -8.48
CA ARG A 131 -1.59 2.19 -7.70
C ARG A 131 -3.04 1.77 -7.44
N ALA A 132 -3.91 2.71 -7.04
CA ALA A 132 -5.33 2.40 -6.86
C ALA A 132 -6.03 1.97 -8.16
N ALA A 133 -5.60 2.50 -9.31
CA ALA A 133 -6.08 2.08 -10.62
C ALA A 133 -5.74 0.61 -10.93
N VAL A 134 -4.48 0.23 -10.71
CA VAL A 134 -3.98 -1.12 -10.94
C VAL A 134 -4.69 -2.13 -10.04
N GLU A 135 -4.84 -1.82 -8.75
CA GLU A 135 -5.54 -2.71 -7.82
C GLU A 135 -7.04 -2.86 -8.12
N ALA A 136 -7.65 -1.88 -8.78
CA ALA A 136 -8.99 -1.98 -9.32
C ALA A 136 -9.08 -2.83 -10.61
N GLY A 137 -7.96 -3.46 -11.03
CA GLY A 137 -7.89 -4.32 -12.20
C GLY A 137 -7.73 -3.57 -13.52
N ARG A 138 -7.44 -2.26 -13.51
CA ARG A 138 -7.14 -1.54 -14.74
C ARG A 138 -5.77 -1.93 -15.26
N THR A 139 -5.71 -2.39 -16.50
CA THR A 139 -4.49 -2.78 -17.21
C THR A 139 -3.98 -1.63 -18.09
N GLY A 140 -2.67 -1.60 -18.35
CA GLY A 140 -2.08 -0.60 -19.27
C GLY A 140 -2.02 0.83 -18.73
N VAL A 141 -2.32 1.04 -17.44
CA VAL A 141 -2.24 2.34 -16.75
C VAL A 141 -0.84 2.64 -16.21
N VAL A 142 0.08 1.66 -16.28
CA VAL A 142 1.48 1.74 -15.85
C VAL A 142 2.33 1.17 -16.98
N THR A 143 3.32 1.92 -17.46
CA THR A 143 4.34 1.39 -18.37
C THR A 143 5.49 0.73 -17.60
N ALA A 144 6.33 -0.06 -18.28
CA ALA A 144 7.54 -0.61 -17.68
C ALA A 144 8.46 0.50 -17.12
N GLN A 145 8.60 1.61 -17.86
CA GLN A 145 9.38 2.77 -17.44
C GLN A 145 8.77 3.43 -16.19
N ASP A 146 7.46 3.63 -16.16
CA ASP A 146 6.76 4.16 -14.97
C ASP A 146 7.02 3.28 -13.73
N ALA A 147 6.99 1.96 -13.90
CA ALA A 147 7.22 1.01 -12.82
C ALA A 147 8.65 1.04 -12.30
N GLU A 148 9.64 1.16 -13.19
CA GLU A 148 11.05 1.27 -12.83
C GLU A 148 11.38 2.61 -12.16
N GLU A 149 10.81 3.71 -12.65
CA GLU A 149 10.97 5.02 -12.01
C GLU A 149 10.36 5.02 -10.61
N HIS A 150 9.16 4.45 -10.48
CA HIS A 150 8.49 4.36 -9.18
C HIS A 150 9.23 3.42 -8.21
N LEU A 151 9.85 2.36 -8.72
CA LEU A 151 10.73 1.49 -7.94
C LEU A 151 11.97 2.23 -7.45
N ARG A 152 12.68 2.93 -8.35
CA ARG A 152 13.86 3.75 -8.01
C ARG A 152 13.53 4.80 -6.95
N GLU A 153 12.38 5.46 -7.08
CA GLU A 153 11.90 6.43 -6.08
C GLU A 153 11.64 5.77 -4.72
N ALA A 154 10.99 4.60 -4.69
CA ALA A 154 10.71 3.88 -3.45
C ALA A 154 11.98 3.38 -2.75
N GLU A 155 12.99 2.97 -3.52
CA GLU A 155 14.31 2.59 -2.99
C GLU A 155 15.03 3.78 -2.37
N ALA A 156 15.11 4.90 -3.10
CA ALA A 156 15.72 6.13 -2.62
C ALA A 156 15.05 6.61 -1.32
N PHE A 157 13.72 6.57 -1.27
CA PHE A 157 12.95 6.92 -0.08
C PHE A 157 13.24 5.98 1.10
N ALA A 158 13.29 4.66 0.89
CA ALA A 158 13.61 3.71 1.95
C ALA A 158 15.04 3.90 2.50
N GLY A 159 15.99 4.23 1.63
CA GLY A 159 17.35 4.60 2.02
C GLY A 159 17.39 5.88 2.86
N ALA A 160 16.67 6.92 2.43
CA ALA A 160 16.56 8.18 3.18
C ALA A 160 15.91 7.96 4.55
N VAL A 161 14.84 7.16 4.65
CA VAL A 161 14.22 6.80 5.93
C VAL A 161 15.21 6.08 6.84
N ALA A 162 15.96 5.10 6.33
CA ALA A 162 16.96 4.39 7.13
C ALA A 162 18.02 5.35 7.69
N ALA A 163 18.54 6.26 6.87
CA ALA A 163 19.48 7.29 7.29
C ALA A 163 18.91 8.20 8.38
N VAL A 164 17.67 8.69 8.18
CA VAL A 164 16.94 9.56 9.11
C VAL A 164 16.69 8.89 10.47
N LEU A 165 16.55 7.56 10.49
CA LEU A 165 16.34 6.77 11.72
C LEU A 165 17.65 6.23 12.32
N GLY A 166 18.81 6.49 11.71
CA GLY A 166 20.10 5.93 12.14
C GLY A 166 20.18 4.41 12.02
N LEU A 167 19.35 3.81 11.16
CA LEU A 167 19.31 2.37 10.93
C LEU A 167 20.18 2.00 9.72
N PRO A 168 20.85 0.84 9.73
CA PRO A 168 21.74 0.45 8.65
C PRO A 168 20.97 0.44 7.32
N VAL A 169 21.51 1.15 6.33
CA VAL A 169 21.06 1.08 4.94
C VAL A 169 21.73 -0.13 4.29
N ALA A 170 20.96 -1.18 4.00
CA ALA A 170 21.42 -2.19 3.06
C ALA A 170 21.31 -1.56 1.66
N LEU A 171 22.46 -1.19 1.09
CA LEU A 171 22.62 -0.72 -0.29
C LEU A 171 22.28 -1.86 -1.28
N PRO A 172 21.92 -1.54 -2.54
CA PRO A 172 20.91 -2.29 -3.29
C PRO A 172 21.32 -3.70 -3.72
N LEU A 173 20.27 -4.49 -3.93
CA LEU A 173 20.23 -5.83 -4.50
C LEU A 173 20.97 -5.91 -5.85
N PRO A 174 21.45 -7.11 -6.24
CA PRO A 174 22.35 -7.27 -7.39
C PRO A 174 21.73 -6.72 -8.68
N LEU A 175 22.52 -5.89 -9.38
CA LEU A 175 22.25 -5.54 -10.77
C LEU A 175 22.10 -6.84 -11.57
N PRO A 176 21.05 -7.00 -12.40
CA PRO A 176 21.02 -8.12 -13.34
C PRO A 176 22.30 -8.03 -14.18
N ALA A 177 23.09 -9.12 -14.18
CA ALA A 177 24.32 -9.20 -14.94
C ALA A 177 24.02 -8.79 -16.39
N ALA A 178 24.58 -7.66 -16.79
CA ALA A 178 24.57 -7.20 -18.17
C ALA A 178 25.01 -8.39 -19.04
N GLY A 179 24.19 -8.70 -20.05
CA GLY A 179 24.26 -9.93 -20.81
C GLY A 179 25.69 -10.33 -21.18
N ALA A 180 26.04 -11.56 -20.83
CA ALA A 180 27.07 -12.28 -21.54
C ALA A 180 26.57 -12.44 -22.99
N VAL A 181 26.97 -11.49 -23.83
CA VAL A 181 26.88 -11.61 -25.28
C VAL A 181 27.73 -12.85 -25.62
N PRO A 182 27.18 -13.93 -26.21
CA PRO A 182 28.02 -14.96 -26.76
C PRO A 182 28.80 -14.32 -27.91
N VAL A 183 30.10 -14.09 -27.69
CA VAL A 183 30.99 -13.69 -28.77
C VAL A 183 30.98 -14.87 -29.75
N GLY A 184 30.43 -14.63 -30.94
CA GLY A 184 30.47 -15.60 -32.02
C GLY A 184 31.93 -15.85 -32.39
N ALA A 185 32.43 -17.03 -32.06
CA ALA A 185 33.59 -17.59 -32.73
C ALA A 185 33.09 -18.28 -34.00
N GLY A 186 33.10 -17.55 -35.10
CA GLY A 186 33.06 -18.19 -36.41
C GLY A 186 34.31 -19.02 -36.63
N ARG A 187 34.14 -20.23 -37.14
CA ARG A 187 34.65 -20.69 -38.44
C ARG A 187 34.08 -22.06 -38.78
#